data_AF-A0A1Y5GP34-F1
#
_entry.id   AF-A0A1Y5GP34-F1
#
_cell.length_a   1.000
_cell.length_b   1.000
_cell.length_c   1.000
_cell.angle_alpha   90.00
_cell.angle_beta   90.00
_cell.angle_gamma   90.00
#
_symmetry.space_group_name_H-M   'P 1'
#
loop_
_entity.id
_entity.type
_entity.pdbx_description
1 polymer ?
#
loop_
_entity_poly.entity_id
_entity_poly.type
_entity_poly.pdbx_seq_one_letter_code
_entity_poly.pdbx_strand_id
1 'polypeptide(L)'
;MRYTREYFTKLAEDLSNTGSHPTVVDKMVKVREAPDEERISLSDAVHPDALKELGVPVPDSFRVSPRTFEKPTFVQSNGVQNPGLEPGSDAESSWKSYGSMPNSAYDTSAWGAGSDALPETPQSPEIIRKTIYRAVLDIADLVLGSQFSQAITEMYDLPLESRPQFVMDVFLNSEELNRRGIVIPETMNIQRSTFYDGRPTLFCISKREQLSYPWRKITITFDSETEEDAHNTLEEMESC
;
A
#
# COMPACT_ATOMS: atom_id res chain seq x y z
N MET A 1 18.27 -2.81 -4.17
CA MET A 1 17.45 -1.85 -4.95
C MET A 1 17.76 -0.38 -4.59
N ARG A 2 17.83 0.55 -5.55
CA ARG A 2 17.96 2.01 -5.25
C ARG A 2 16.71 2.76 -5.73
N TYR A 3 15.96 3.35 -4.80
CA TYR A 3 14.84 4.23 -5.13
C TYR A 3 15.35 5.57 -5.68
N THR A 4 14.73 6.07 -6.75
CA THR A 4 15.08 7.36 -7.36
C THR A 4 13.88 8.28 -7.45
N ARG A 5 14.14 9.58 -7.69
CA ARG A 5 13.07 10.55 -7.92
C ARG A 5 12.23 10.16 -9.14
N GLU A 6 12.89 9.71 -10.20
CA GLU A 6 12.27 9.32 -11.46
C GLU A 6 11.31 8.14 -11.26
N TYR A 7 11.71 7.13 -10.46
CA TYR A 7 10.85 6.01 -10.09
C TYR A 7 9.56 6.50 -9.42
N PHE A 8 9.67 7.35 -8.40
CA PHE A 8 8.51 7.86 -7.68
C PHE A 8 7.64 8.81 -8.52
N THR A 9 8.24 9.63 -9.38
CA THR A 9 7.49 10.49 -10.30
C THR A 9 6.67 9.63 -11.26
N LYS A 10 7.27 8.60 -11.86
CA LYS A 10 6.53 7.68 -12.73
C LYS A 10 5.42 6.97 -11.99
N LEU A 11 5.68 6.47 -10.77
CA LEU A 11 4.66 5.85 -9.92
C LEU A 11 3.52 6.82 -9.60
N ALA A 12 3.83 8.09 -9.32
CA ALA A 12 2.85 9.13 -9.06
C ALA A 12 1.98 9.41 -10.29
N GLU A 13 2.58 9.52 -11.47
CA GLU A 13 1.87 9.70 -12.74
C GLU A 13 0.92 8.51 -13.01
N ASP A 14 1.46 7.30 -12.97
CA ASP A 14 0.74 6.05 -13.24
C ASP A 14 -0.45 5.87 -12.29
N LEU A 15 -0.22 6.02 -10.98
CA LEU A 15 -1.26 5.85 -9.96
C LEU A 15 -2.30 6.96 -10.01
N SER A 16 -1.87 8.22 -10.18
CA SER A 16 -2.80 9.35 -10.22
C SER A 16 -3.67 9.31 -11.47
N ASN A 17 -3.10 9.04 -12.65
CA ASN A 17 -3.86 8.97 -13.90
C ASN A 17 -4.90 7.85 -13.88
N THR A 18 -4.52 6.66 -13.39
CA THR A 18 -5.43 5.52 -13.30
C THR A 18 -6.48 5.73 -12.20
N GLY A 19 -6.03 6.00 -10.98
CA GLY A 19 -6.88 6.09 -9.80
C GLY A 19 -7.86 7.26 -9.82
N SER A 20 -7.57 8.30 -10.60
CA SER A 20 -8.47 9.44 -10.80
C SER A 20 -9.25 9.40 -12.11
N HIS A 21 -9.09 8.37 -12.94
CA HIS A 21 -9.78 8.33 -14.23
C HIS A 21 -11.30 8.40 -14.01
N PRO A 22 -12.08 9.20 -14.77
CA PRO A 22 -13.52 9.35 -14.54
C PRO A 22 -14.28 8.01 -14.43
N THR A 23 -13.95 7.04 -15.29
CA THR A 23 -14.50 5.67 -15.24
C THR A 23 -14.17 4.93 -13.93
N VAL A 24 -12.94 5.08 -13.43
CA VAL A 24 -12.53 4.46 -12.17
C VAL A 24 -13.26 5.11 -11.00
N VAL A 25 -13.33 6.44 -10.99
CA VAL A 25 -14.05 7.20 -9.96
C VAL A 25 -15.52 6.79 -9.91
N ASP A 26 -16.23 6.80 -11.05
CA ASP A 26 -17.64 6.40 -11.13
C ASP A 26 -17.87 4.97 -10.61
N LYS A 27 -17.02 4.01 -11.02
CA LYS A 27 -17.16 2.62 -10.58
C LYS A 27 -16.86 2.44 -9.10
N MET A 28 -15.80 3.07 -8.57
CA MET A 28 -15.48 2.99 -7.14
C MET A 28 -16.60 3.60 -6.28
N VAL A 29 -17.26 4.65 -6.77
CA VAL A 29 -18.44 5.24 -6.11
C VAL A 29 -19.61 4.27 -6.10
N LYS A 30 -19.90 3.61 -7.24
CA LYS A 30 -20.93 2.56 -7.33
C LYS A 30 -20.65 1.40 -6.38
N VAL A 31 -19.40 0.90 -6.33
CA VAL A 31 -19.00 -0.16 -5.39
C VAL A 31 -19.22 0.29 -3.94
N ARG A 32 -18.85 1.52 -3.60
CA ARG A 32 -19.03 2.07 -2.24
C ARG A 32 -20.49 2.17 -1.82
N GLU A 33 -21.34 2.64 -2.73
CA GLU A 33 -22.76 2.92 -2.46
C GLU A 33 -23.65 1.68 -2.58
N ALA A 34 -23.16 0.62 -3.22
CA ALA A 34 -23.89 -0.62 -3.38
C ALA A 34 -24.12 -1.37 -2.04
N PRO A 35 -25.23 -2.11 -1.92
CA PRO A 35 -25.44 -3.09 -0.85
C PRO A 35 -24.33 -4.13 -0.83
N ASP A 36 -24.01 -4.66 0.36
CA ASP A 36 -22.90 -5.60 0.56
C ASP A 36 -22.96 -6.82 -0.38
N GLU A 37 -24.16 -7.34 -0.66
CA GLU A 37 -24.40 -8.48 -1.55
C GLU A 37 -24.00 -8.22 -3.01
N GLU A 38 -24.04 -6.95 -3.45
CA GLU A 38 -23.73 -6.55 -4.82
C GLU A 38 -22.28 -6.10 -5.00
N ARG A 39 -21.62 -5.67 -3.91
CA ARG A 39 -20.26 -5.10 -3.96
C ARG A 39 -19.23 -6.01 -4.63
N ILE A 40 -19.32 -7.31 -4.38
CA ILE A 40 -18.42 -8.30 -4.96
C ILE A 40 -18.51 -8.26 -6.49
N SER A 41 -19.73 -8.37 -7.03
CA SER A 41 -19.95 -8.34 -8.49
C SER A 41 -19.53 -7.02 -9.14
N LEU A 42 -19.70 -5.90 -8.42
CA LEU A 42 -19.28 -4.58 -8.89
C LEU A 42 -17.76 -4.38 -8.79
N SER A 43 -17.09 -5.08 -7.88
CA SER A 43 -15.64 -5.00 -7.71
C SER A 43 -14.88 -5.62 -8.88
N ASP A 44 -15.45 -6.62 -9.56
CA ASP A 44 -14.86 -7.16 -10.80
C ASP A 44 -14.78 -6.09 -11.90
N ALA A 45 -15.72 -5.13 -11.89
CA ALA A 45 -15.75 -4.05 -12.85
C ALA A 45 -14.61 -3.03 -12.68
N VAL A 46 -13.92 -3.04 -11.53
CA VAL A 46 -12.71 -2.23 -11.27
C VAL A 46 -11.42 -3.03 -11.41
N HIS A 47 -11.50 -4.28 -11.86
CA HIS A 47 -10.32 -5.08 -12.19
C HIS A 47 -9.50 -4.42 -13.32
N PRO A 48 -8.15 -4.48 -13.30
CA PRO A 48 -7.30 -3.88 -14.33
C PRO A 48 -7.72 -4.20 -15.77
N ASP A 49 -8.04 -5.46 -16.07
CA ASP A 49 -8.44 -5.88 -17.42
C ASP A 49 -9.77 -5.25 -17.86
N ALA A 50 -10.77 -5.25 -16.98
CA ALA A 50 -12.05 -4.61 -17.23
C ALA A 50 -11.91 -3.10 -17.44
N LEU A 51 -10.98 -2.45 -16.73
CA LEU A 51 -10.67 -1.04 -16.90
C LEU A 51 -9.96 -0.77 -18.24
N LYS A 52 -9.01 -1.62 -18.64
CA LYS A 52 -8.32 -1.54 -19.94
C LYS A 52 -9.30 -1.67 -21.12
N GLU A 53 -10.26 -2.60 -21.04
CA GLU A 53 -11.32 -2.77 -22.04
C GLU A 53 -12.18 -1.49 -22.20
N LEU A 54 -12.30 -0.71 -21.12
CA LEU A 54 -13.02 0.56 -21.10
C LEU A 54 -12.14 1.77 -21.50
N GLY A 55 -10.93 1.53 -21.98
CA GLY A 55 -10.00 2.57 -22.43
C GLY A 55 -9.32 3.34 -21.31
N VAL A 56 -9.38 2.86 -20.06
CA VAL A 56 -8.63 3.46 -18.96
C VAL A 56 -7.13 3.17 -19.16
N PRO A 57 -6.23 4.16 -19.02
CA PRO A 57 -4.80 3.96 -19.17
C PRO A 57 -4.23 3.27 -17.92
N VAL A 58 -4.42 1.95 -17.83
CA VAL A 58 -3.99 1.12 -16.71
C VAL A 58 -2.59 0.58 -16.99
N PRO A 59 -1.56 0.93 -16.20
CA PRO A 59 -0.22 0.38 -16.37
C PRO A 59 -0.19 -1.11 -16.03
N ASP A 60 0.76 -1.85 -16.61
CA ASP A 60 0.84 -3.31 -16.42
C ASP A 60 1.18 -3.73 -14.99
N SER A 61 1.70 -2.82 -14.18
CA SER A 61 1.94 -3.01 -12.75
C SER A 61 0.73 -2.68 -11.88
N PHE A 62 -0.34 -2.10 -12.43
CA PHE A 62 -1.52 -1.72 -11.66
C PHE A 62 -2.30 -2.95 -11.19
N ARG A 63 -2.64 -2.98 -9.92
CA ARG A 63 -3.39 -4.07 -9.29
C ARG A 63 -4.46 -3.49 -8.39
N VAL A 64 -5.57 -4.20 -8.29
CA VAL A 64 -6.61 -3.95 -7.28
C VAL A 64 -6.66 -5.20 -6.40
N SER A 65 -6.28 -5.06 -5.14
CA SER A 65 -6.28 -6.17 -4.17
C SER A 65 -6.97 -5.72 -2.90
N PRO A 66 -7.79 -6.59 -2.26
CA PRO A 66 -8.14 -6.38 -0.86
C PRO A 66 -6.85 -6.40 -0.02
N ARG A 67 -6.88 -5.70 1.11
CA ARG A 67 -5.73 -5.54 1.99
C ARG A 67 -6.17 -5.68 3.44
N THR A 68 -5.40 -6.41 4.22
CA THR A 68 -5.56 -6.49 5.67
C THR A 68 -4.34 -5.88 6.34
N PHE A 69 -4.59 -5.03 7.34
CA PHE A 69 -3.53 -4.44 8.16
C PHE A 69 -3.35 -5.26 9.43
N GLU A 70 -2.10 -5.55 9.79
CA GLU A 70 -1.79 -6.26 11.03
C GLU A 70 -1.99 -5.33 12.24
N LYS A 71 -2.61 -5.83 13.32
CA LYS A 71 -2.53 -5.11 14.61
C LYS A 71 -1.12 -5.28 15.18
N PRO A 72 -0.55 -4.26 15.85
CA PRO A 72 0.79 -4.33 16.45
C PRO A 72 1.06 -5.56 17.34
N THR A 73 0.01 -6.13 17.96
CA THR A 73 0.11 -7.34 18.79
C THR A 73 0.34 -8.63 17.99
N PHE A 74 0.02 -8.66 16.70
CA PHE A 74 0.21 -9.83 15.83
C PHE A 74 1.58 -9.87 15.16
N VAL A 75 2.41 -8.84 15.38
CA VAL A 75 3.70 -8.70 14.71
C VAL A 75 4.80 -9.56 15.35
N GLN A 76 4.48 -10.34 16.39
CA GLN A 76 5.46 -11.04 17.24
C GLN A 76 5.81 -12.48 16.83
N SER A 77 5.44 -12.96 15.65
CA SER A 77 5.87 -14.31 15.20
C SER A 77 6.38 -14.30 13.77
N ASN A 78 7.70 -14.10 13.64
CA ASN A 78 8.55 -14.55 12.54
C ASN A 78 8.17 -14.16 11.11
N GLY A 79 8.23 -12.86 10.80
CA GLY A 79 8.85 -12.36 9.57
C GLY A 79 8.16 -12.57 8.21
N VAL A 80 7.39 -13.64 8.00
CA VAL A 80 6.60 -13.92 6.81
C VAL A 80 5.34 -14.62 7.33
N GLN A 81 4.15 -14.09 7.06
CA GLN A 81 2.93 -14.85 7.37
C GLN A 81 2.97 -16.13 6.54
N ASN A 82 2.84 -17.29 7.20
CA ASN A 82 2.59 -18.53 6.48
C ASN A 82 1.27 -18.34 5.72
N PRO A 83 1.22 -18.56 4.40
CA PRO A 83 0.00 -18.45 3.63
C PRO A 83 -1.13 -19.26 4.29
N GLY A 84 -2.28 -18.64 4.57
CA GLY A 84 -3.40 -19.25 5.27
C GLY A 84 -3.50 -18.91 6.76
N LEU A 85 -2.56 -18.16 7.36
CA LEU A 85 -2.60 -17.69 8.75
C LEU A 85 -2.64 -16.16 8.93
N GLU A 86 -2.81 -15.39 7.85
CA GLU A 86 -3.16 -13.99 7.91
C GLU A 86 -4.48 -13.76 8.68
N PRO A 87 -4.67 -12.64 9.39
CA PRO A 87 -5.99 -12.27 9.88
C PRO A 87 -7.00 -12.23 8.72
N GLY A 88 -7.85 -13.25 8.61
CA GLY A 88 -8.84 -13.41 7.52
C GLY A 88 -8.43 -14.33 6.36
N SER A 89 -7.33 -15.08 6.45
CA SER A 89 -6.89 -16.03 5.40
C SER A 89 -7.41 -17.44 5.55
N ASP A 90 -7.80 -17.85 6.75
CA ASP A 90 -8.40 -19.15 7.03
C ASP A 90 -9.88 -19.14 6.64
N ALA A 91 -10.12 -19.06 5.33
CA ALA A 91 -11.28 -19.66 4.70
C ALA A 91 -11.11 -19.72 3.17
N GLU A 92 -10.89 -20.94 2.65
CA GLU A 92 -11.21 -21.35 1.27
C GLU A 92 -12.69 -21.08 0.90
N SER A 93 -13.51 -20.63 1.84
CA SER A 93 -14.89 -20.18 1.67
C SER A 93 -15.09 -18.65 1.72
N SER A 94 -14.04 -17.84 1.91
CA SER A 94 -14.21 -16.46 2.36
C SER A 94 -14.73 -15.49 1.29
N TRP A 95 -14.32 -15.58 0.02
CA TRP A 95 -14.90 -14.73 -1.03
C TRP A 95 -16.43 -14.94 -1.20
N LYS A 96 -16.94 -16.13 -0.86
CA LYS A 96 -18.39 -16.44 -0.83
C LYS A 96 -19.05 -16.15 0.52
N SER A 97 -18.28 -16.00 1.59
CA SER A 97 -18.79 -15.89 2.96
C SER A 97 -18.61 -14.49 3.59
N TYR A 98 -18.06 -13.53 2.85
CA TYR A 98 -17.91 -12.12 3.27
C TYR A 98 -19.22 -11.30 3.26
N GLY A 99 -20.37 -11.95 3.39
CA GLY A 99 -21.69 -11.29 3.48
C GLY A 99 -21.98 -10.59 4.81
N SER A 100 -21.01 -10.49 5.73
CA SER A 100 -21.18 -9.82 7.03
C SER A 100 -19.83 -9.52 7.68
N MET A 101 -19.00 -8.69 7.06
CA MET A 101 -18.00 -7.94 7.83
C MET A 101 -18.63 -6.61 8.22
N PRO A 102 -18.77 -6.27 9.52
CA PRO A 102 -19.11 -4.92 9.91
C PRO A 102 -18.07 -3.96 9.30
N ASN A 103 -18.53 -2.78 8.85
CA ASN A 103 -17.73 -1.68 8.28
C ASN A 103 -16.42 -1.33 9.02
N SER A 104 -16.18 -1.90 10.21
CA SER A 104 -14.99 -1.72 11.03
C SER A 104 -13.74 -2.47 10.57
N ALA A 105 -13.81 -3.42 9.62
CA ALA A 105 -12.62 -4.19 9.20
C ALA A 105 -11.76 -3.49 8.12
N TYR A 106 -12.31 -2.52 7.38
CA TYR A 106 -11.64 -1.91 6.23
C TYR A 106 -10.87 -0.61 6.53
N ASP A 107 -10.98 -0.05 7.73
CA ASP A 107 -10.15 1.08 8.14
C ASP A 107 -10.15 1.24 9.68
N THR A 108 -9.37 0.41 10.38
CA THR A 108 -9.00 0.74 11.77
C THR A 108 -7.75 1.62 11.83
N SER A 109 -7.27 2.15 10.69
CA SER A 109 -6.12 3.03 10.60
C SER A 109 -6.50 4.52 10.70
N ALA A 110 -7.63 4.82 11.34
CA ALA A 110 -7.87 6.12 11.92
C ALA A 110 -6.80 6.34 13.00
N TRP A 111 -5.63 6.84 12.59
CA TRP A 111 -4.54 7.18 13.50
C TRP A 111 -5.05 8.17 14.52
N GLY A 112 -5.39 7.66 15.71
CA GLY A 112 -5.73 8.38 16.95
C GLY A 112 -6.72 9.54 16.80
N ALA A 113 -8.00 9.31 17.12
CA ALA A 113 -8.95 10.31 17.61
C ALA A 113 -8.79 11.74 17.05
N GLY A 114 -9.00 11.89 15.75
CA GLY A 114 -9.13 13.19 15.09
C GLY A 114 -9.95 12.98 13.83
N SER A 115 -11.27 12.89 13.99
CA SER A 115 -12.18 13.01 12.86
C SER A 115 -12.20 14.47 12.43
N ASP A 116 -11.13 14.96 11.81
CA ASP A 116 -11.33 15.97 10.79
C ASP A 116 -12.38 15.37 9.85
N ALA A 117 -13.50 16.05 9.68
CA ALA A 117 -14.64 15.53 8.95
C ALA A 117 -14.21 15.26 7.50
N LEU A 118 -13.73 14.04 7.24
CA LEU A 118 -13.30 13.62 5.93
C LEU A 118 -14.51 13.77 4.99
N PRO A 119 -14.31 14.23 3.76
CA PRO A 119 -15.41 14.41 2.84
C PRO A 119 -16.21 13.11 2.66
N GLU A 120 -17.54 13.21 2.69
CA GLU A 120 -18.44 12.09 2.37
C GLU A 120 -18.57 11.92 0.85
N THR A 121 -18.58 13.04 0.12
CA THR A 121 -18.74 13.05 -1.32
C THR A 121 -17.38 12.93 -2.03
N PRO A 122 -17.30 12.13 -3.11
CA PRO A 122 -16.17 12.09 -4.02
C PRO A 122 -15.83 13.47 -4.56
N GLN A 123 -14.56 13.84 -4.45
CA GLN A 123 -14.02 15.03 -5.10
C GLN A 123 -13.98 14.81 -6.62
N SER A 124 -13.79 15.88 -7.38
CA SER A 124 -13.63 15.76 -8.83
C SER A 124 -12.39 14.92 -9.17
N PRO A 125 -12.40 14.20 -10.33
CA PRO A 125 -11.22 13.52 -10.88
C PRO A 125 -9.95 14.36 -10.84
N GLU A 126 -10.03 15.66 -11.12
CA GLU A 126 -8.87 16.54 -11.11
C GLU A 126 -8.25 16.72 -9.72
N ILE A 127 -9.11 16.89 -8.69
CA ILE A 127 -8.66 17.01 -7.30
C ILE A 127 -8.04 15.68 -6.84
N ILE A 128 -8.72 14.57 -7.10
CA ILE A 128 -8.22 13.22 -6.79
C ILE A 128 -6.83 13.01 -7.41
N ARG A 129 -6.67 13.33 -8.71
CA ARG A 129 -5.39 13.20 -9.43
C ARG A 129 -4.27 13.98 -8.77
N LYS A 130 -4.50 15.28 -8.54
CA LYS A 130 -3.50 16.18 -7.94
C LYS A 130 -3.10 15.73 -6.55
N THR A 131 -4.06 15.26 -5.75
CA THR A 131 -3.80 14.78 -4.40
C THR A 131 -3.04 13.46 -4.40
N ILE A 132 -3.43 12.47 -5.20
CA ILE A 132 -2.67 11.20 -5.33
C ILE A 132 -1.23 11.48 -5.74
N TYR A 133 -1.05 12.30 -6.78
CA TYR A 133 0.27 12.63 -7.31
C TYR A 133 1.18 13.25 -6.22
N ARG A 134 0.67 14.26 -5.51
CA ARG A 134 1.40 14.92 -4.42
C ARG A 134 1.67 13.96 -3.27
N ALA A 135 0.71 13.14 -2.90
CA ALA A 135 0.86 12.18 -1.81
C ALA A 135 2.02 11.21 -2.05
N VAL A 136 2.14 10.68 -3.28
CA VAL A 136 3.25 9.81 -3.67
C VAL A 136 4.58 10.56 -3.61
N LEU A 137 4.65 11.81 -4.09
CA LEU A 137 5.88 12.60 -4.02
C LEU A 137 6.27 12.99 -2.60
N ASP A 138 5.31 13.25 -1.72
CA ASP A 138 5.59 13.54 -0.32
C ASP A 138 6.18 12.30 0.39
N ILE A 139 5.66 11.10 0.09
CA ILE A 139 6.27 9.85 0.57
C ILE A 139 7.68 9.70 -0.04
N ALA A 140 7.86 10.05 -1.32
CA ALA A 140 9.17 10.01 -1.95
C ALA A 140 10.17 10.95 -1.28
N ASP A 141 9.77 12.14 -0.86
CA ASP A 141 10.64 13.09 -0.14
C ASP A 141 11.11 12.52 1.21
N LEU A 142 10.24 11.82 1.94
CA LEU A 142 10.64 11.10 3.15
C LEU A 142 11.65 9.99 2.81
N VAL A 143 11.35 9.16 1.83
CA VAL A 143 12.16 7.98 1.48
C VAL A 143 13.53 8.36 0.93
N LEU A 144 13.58 9.39 0.09
CA LEU A 144 14.81 9.89 -0.53
C LEU A 144 15.62 10.82 0.40
N GLY A 145 15.06 11.20 1.56
CA GLY A 145 15.79 11.88 2.61
C GLY A 145 17.01 11.06 3.06
N SER A 146 18.12 11.72 3.36
CA SER A 146 19.41 11.06 3.58
C SER A 146 19.38 10.00 4.69
N GLN A 147 18.72 10.30 5.82
CA GLN A 147 18.63 9.37 6.95
C GLN A 147 17.74 8.16 6.63
N PHE A 148 16.61 8.37 5.97
CA PHE A 148 15.69 7.29 5.63
C PHE A 148 16.27 6.38 4.54
N SER A 149 16.85 6.98 3.50
CA SER A 149 17.52 6.27 2.41
C SER A 149 18.70 5.43 2.91
N GLN A 150 19.45 5.94 3.90
CA GLN A 150 20.48 5.15 4.56
C GLN A 150 19.88 3.94 5.30
N ALA A 151 18.81 4.12 6.08
CA ALA A 151 18.16 3.01 6.77
C ALA A 151 17.57 1.96 5.80
N ILE A 152 17.04 2.40 4.65
CA ILE A 152 16.61 1.50 3.57
C ILE A 152 17.80 0.70 3.05
N THR A 153 18.93 1.37 2.78
CA THR A 153 20.14 0.71 2.27
C THR A 153 20.66 -0.32 3.27
N GLU A 154 20.76 0.05 4.54
CA GLU A 154 21.14 -0.87 5.63
C GLU A 154 20.23 -2.10 5.68
N MET A 155 18.91 -1.92 5.53
CA MET A 155 17.97 -3.04 5.50
C MET A 155 18.21 -3.99 4.32
N TYR A 156 18.39 -3.46 3.11
CA TYR A 156 18.59 -4.30 1.92
C TYR A 156 19.99 -4.95 1.86
N ASP A 157 20.98 -4.39 2.57
CA ASP A 157 22.31 -4.99 2.73
C ASP A 157 22.30 -6.21 3.70
N LEU A 158 21.21 -6.42 4.45
CA LEU A 158 21.05 -7.60 5.30
C LEU A 158 20.57 -8.82 4.51
N PRO A 159 20.89 -10.04 4.99
CA PRO A 159 20.29 -11.29 4.50
C PRO A 159 18.75 -11.22 4.52
N LEU A 160 18.09 -11.85 3.55
CA LEU A 160 16.64 -11.79 3.34
C LEU A 160 15.86 -12.09 4.62
N GLU A 161 16.26 -13.12 5.36
CA GLU A 161 15.66 -13.57 6.61
C GLU A 161 15.76 -12.56 7.76
N SER A 162 16.73 -11.64 7.69
CA SER A 162 16.98 -10.63 8.73
C SER A 162 16.21 -9.34 8.48
N ARG A 163 15.80 -9.07 7.24
CA ARG A 163 15.10 -7.82 6.85
C ARG A 163 13.79 -7.59 7.63
N PRO A 164 12.93 -8.60 7.89
CA PRO A 164 11.71 -8.38 8.68
C PRO A 164 11.99 -7.94 10.11
N GLN A 165 13.04 -8.47 10.75
CA GLN A 165 13.41 -8.06 12.11
C GLN A 165 13.95 -6.62 12.11
N PHE A 166 14.73 -6.23 11.10
CA PHE A 166 15.16 -4.85 10.93
C PHE A 166 13.98 -3.86 10.84
N VAL A 167 12.93 -4.21 10.11
CA VAL A 167 11.69 -3.40 10.05
C VAL A 167 11.10 -3.19 11.43
N MET A 168 11.06 -4.23 12.26
CA MET A 168 10.55 -4.14 13.63
C MET A 168 11.39 -3.23 14.50
N ASP A 169 12.69 -3.43 14.47
CA ASP A 169 13.62 -2.77 15.39
C ASP A 169 13.88 -1.31 14.99
N VAL A 170 13.76 -0.99 13.69
CA VAL A 170 14.07 0.32 13.12
C VAL A 170 12.83 1.05 12.63
N PHE A 171 12.14 0.53 11.62
CA PHE A 171 11.09 1.29 10.92
C PHE A 171 9.77 1.42 11.69
N LEU A 172 9.45 0.47 12.57
CA LEU A 172 8.26 0.51 13.42
C LEU A 172 8.56 1.01 14.84
N ASN A 173 9.83 1.27 15.16
CA ASN A 173 10.26 1.74 16.47
C ASN A 173 10.48 3.25 16.41
N SER A 174 9.53 4.03 16.95
CA SER A 174 9.59 5.49 16.95
C SER A 174 10.81 6.04 17.70
N GLU A 175 11.28 5.36 18.75
CA GLU A 175 12.49 5.77 19.48
C GLU A 175 13.74 5.61 18.60
N GLU A 176 13.83 4.51 17.85
CA GLU A 176 14.96 4.24 16.95
C GLU A 176 14.96 5.18 15.73
N LEU A 177 13.79 5.46 15.14
CA LEU A 177 13.64 6.46 14.10
C LEU A 177 14.14 7.83 14.59
N ASN A 178 13.69 8.27 15.77
CA ASN A 178 14.11 9.53 16.37
C ASN A 178 15.62 9.56 16.65
N ARG A 179 16.20 8.46 17.17
CA ARG A 179 17.64 8.33 17.41
C ARG A 179 18.45 8.49 16.13
N ARG A 180 17.91 8.05 14.99
CA ARG A 180 18.49 8.19 13.64
C ARG A 180 18.19 9.55 12.99
N GLY A 181 17.44 10.42 13.64
CA GLY A 181 17.03 11.72 13.10
C GLY A 181 15.98 11.61 12.00
N ILE A 182 15.24 10.49 11.93
CA ILE A 182 14.14 10.29 11.00
C ILE A 182 12.85 10.77 11.65
N VAL A 183 12.26 11.83 11.11
CA VAL A 183 10.98 12.37 11.59
C VAL A 183 9.88 11.99 10.60
N ILE A 184 8.90 11.23 11.08
CA ILE A 184 7.73 10.86 10.27
C ILE A 184 6.68 11.99 10.37
N PRO A 185 6.24 12.58 9.24
CA PRO A 185 5.18 13.58 9.27
C PRO A 185 3.89 13.03 9.91
N GLU A 186 3.14 13.85 10.64
CA GLU A 186 1.88 13.44 11.30
C GLU A 186 0.80 12.92 10.34
N THR A 187 0.89 13.31 9.07
CA THR A 187 0.01 12.84 8.00
C THR A 187 0.44 11.48 7.45
N MET A 188 1.59 10.95 7.86
CA MET A 188 2.14 9.68 7.42
C MET A 188 2.25 8.68 8.55
N ASN A 189 2.29 7.42 8.16
CA ASN A 189 2.59 6.34 9.08
C ASN A 189 3.35 5.20 8.38
N ILE A 190 4.23 4.54 9.13
CA ILE A 190 4.89 3.30 8.73
C ILE A 190 4.22 2.12 9.44
N GLN A 191 3.88 1.09 8.68
CA GLN A 191 3.24 -0.11 9.22
C GLN A 191 3.58 -1.33 8.38
N ARG A 192 3.43 -2.51 8.97
CA ARG A 192 3.39 -3.75 8.20
C ARG A 192 1.99 -4.01 7.66
N SER A 193 1.94 -4.77 6.56
CA SER A 193 0.70 -5.20 5.96
C SER A 193 0.95 -6.41 5.11
N THR A 194 -0.06 -7.26 5.03
CA THR A 194 -0.11 -8.35 4.09
C THR A 194 -1.19 -8.10 3.05
N PHE A 195 -0.92 -8.59 1.84
CA PHE A 195 -1.84 -8.56 0.73
C PHE A 195 -2.26 -10.00 0.47
N TYR A 196 -3.52 -10.18 0.05
CA TYR A 196 -4.06 -11.50 -0.27
C TYR A 196 -3.29 -12.20 -1.40
N ASP A 197 -2.61 -11.44 -2.26
CA ASP A 197 -1.79 -11.98 -3.35
C ASP A 197 -0.41 -12.51 -2.92
N GLY A 198 -0.14 -12.57 -1.61
CA GLY A 198 1.04 -13.25 -1.07
C GLY A 198 2.36 -12.55 -1.36
N ARG A 199 2.34 -11.28 -1.79
CA ARG A 199 3.58 -10.54 -2.05
C ARG A 199 4.43 -10.39 -0.77
N PRO A 200 5.77 -10.42 -0.89
CA PRO A 200 6.67 -10.46 0.26
C PRO A 200 6.87 -9.08 0.91
N THR A 201 5.78 -8.44 1.34
CA THR A 201 5.83 -7.09 1.91
C THR A 201 6.61 -7.03 3.22
N LEU A 202 7.66 -6.20 3.23
CA LEU A 202 8.41 -5.87 4.44
C LEU A 202 7.63 -4.86 5.28
N PHE A 203 7.32 -3.71 4.69
CA PHE A 203 6.52 -2.65 5.30
C PHE A 203 5.88 -1.76 4.24
N CYS A 204 5.10 -0.78 4.70
CA CYS A 204 4.55 0.24 3.85
C CYS A 204 4.58 1.60 4.53
N ILE A 205 4.58 2.66 3.72
CA ILE A 205 4.39 4.03 4.16
C ILE A 205 3.05 4.50 3.59
N SER A 206 2.16 4.89 4.48
CA SER A 206 0.85 5.43 4.12
C SER A 206 0.81 6.92 4.43
N LYS A 207 0.23 7.73 3.53
CA LYS A 207 -0.12 9.13 3.78
C LYS A 207 -1.64 9.28 3.79
N ARG A 208 -2.17 9.96 4.81
CA ARG A 208 -3.58 10.33 4.93
C ARG A 208 -3.86 11.58 4.12
N GLU A 209 -4.98 11.59 3.42
CA GLU A 209 -5.43 12.66 2.57
C GLU A 209 -6.85 13.09 2.88
N GLN A 210 -7.15 14.37 2.64
CA GLN A 210 -8.47 14.97 2.83
C GLN A 210 -9.38 14.69 1.61
N LEU A 211 -9.47 13.42 1.23
CA LEU A 211 -10.35 12.92 0.19
C LEU A 211 -11.43 12.02 0.80
N SER A 212 -12.53 11.82 0.08
CA SER A 212 -13.49 10.80 0.45
C SER A 212 -12.94 9.38 0.20
N TYR A 213 -13.55 8.39 0.85
CA TYR A 213 -13.26 7.00 0.55
C TYR A 213 -13.60 6.69 -0.92
N PRO A 214 -12.74 5.94 -1.65
CA PRO A 214 -11.57 5.17 -1.19
C PRO A 214 -10.23 5.90 -1.15
N TRP A 215 -10.13 7.15 -1.60
CA TRP A 215 -8.85 7.86 -1.78
C TRP A 215 -8.30 8.52 -0.51
N ARG A 216 -8.85 8.22 0.67
CA ARG A 216 -8.44 8.77 1.98
C ARG A 216 -6.98 8.50 2.35
N LYS A 217 -6.37 7.49 1.74
CA LYS A 217 -5.05 7.00 2.11
C LYS A 217 -4.32 6.52 0.88
N ILE A 218 -3.13 7.07 0.65
CA ILE A 218 -2.21 6.63 -0.41
C ILE A 218 -1.09 5.85 0.26
N THR A 219 -0.75 4.69 -0.27
CA THR A 219 0.28 3.82 0.34
C THR A 219 1.30 3.38 -0.69
N ILE A 220 2.57 3.46 -0.31
CA ILE A 220 3.70 2.84 -1.02
C ILE A 220 4.17 1.66 -0.18
N THR A 221 4.30 0.51 -0.83
CA THR A 221 4.77 -0.73 -0.23
C THR A 221 6.23 -0.96 -0.57
N PHE A 222 6.98 -1.46 0.40
CA PHE A 222 8.37 -1.89 0.28
C PHE A 222 8.39 -3.40 0.46
N ASP A 223 8.66 -4.10 -0.63
CA ASP A 223 8.69 -5.56 -0.66
C ASP A 223 10.13 -6.07 -0.46
N SER A 224 10.25 -7.29 0.04
CA SER A 224 11.50 -8.03 -0.02
C SER A 224 11.68 -8.52 -1.44
N GLU A 225 12.92 -8.53 -1.91
CA GLU A 225 13.28 -9.30 -3.10
C GLU A 225 12.92 -10.77 -2.86
N THR A 226 12.39 -11.44 -3.88
CA THR A 226 12.26 -12.91 -3.87
C THR A 226 13.64 -13.53 -4.14
N GLU A 227 13.82 -14.82 -3.81
CA GLU A 227 15.06 -15.55 -4.15
C GLU A 227 15.34 -15.52 -5.67
N GLU A 228 14.27 -15.51 -6.48
CA GLU A 228 14.33 -15.44 -7.95
C GLU A 228 14.80 -14.06 -8.44
N ASP A 229 14.36 -12.97 -7.81
CA ASP A 229 14.83 -11.61 -8.08
C ASP A 229 16.31 -11.43 -7.70
N ALA A 230 16.74 -12.05 -6.60
CA ALA A 230 18.13 -12.02 -6.14
C ALA A 230 19.07 -12.78 -7.08
N HIS A 231 18.63 -13.92 -7.64
CA HIS A 231 19.38 -14.67 -8.65
C HIS A 231 19.51 -13.91 -9.98
N ASN A 232 18.44 -13.31 -10.48
CA ASN A 232 18.50 -12.52 -11.72
C ASN A 232 19.43 -11.30 -11.60
N THR A 233 19.46 -10.64 -10.43
CA THR A 233 20.35 -9.50 -10.18
C THR A 233 21.83 -9.90 -10.17
N LEU A 234 22.15 -11.11 -9.67
CA LEU A 234 23.52 -11.63 -9.67
C LEU A 234 23.99 -11.98 -11.08
N GLU A 235 23.15 -12.59 -11.91
CA GLU A 235 23.48 -12.90 -13.31
C GLU A 235 23.74 -11.62 -14.14
N GLU A 236 22.97 -10.56 -13.92
CA GLU A 236 23.18 -9.26 -14.59
C GLU A 236 24.48 -8.55 -14.16
N MET A 237 24.93 -8.76 -12.92
CA MET A 237 26.18 -8.21 -12.41
C MET A 237 27.41 -9.01 -12.86
N GLU A 238 27.29 -10.32 -13.05
CA GLU A 238 28.37 -11.19 -13.56
C GLU A 238 28.54 -11.08 -15.09
N SER A 239 27.57 -10.49 -15.80
CA SER A 239 27.61 -10.25 -17.25
C SER A 239 28.03 -8.83 -17.65
N CYS A 240 28.43 -7.98 -16.70
CA CYS A 240 29.08 -6.67 -16.91
C CYS A 240 30.59 -6.71 -16.61
#